data_AF-A0A7W1F855-F1
#
_entry.id   AF-A0A7W1F855-F1
#
_cell.length_a   1.000
_cell.length_b   1.000
_cell.length_c   1.000
_cell.angle_alpha   90.00
_cell.angle_beta   90.00
_cell.angle_gamma   90.00
#
_symmetry.space_group_name_H-M   'P 1'
#
loop_
_entity.id
_entity.type
_entity.pdbx_description
1 polymer ?
#
loop_
_entity_poly.entity_id
_entity_poly.type
_entity_poly.pdbx_seq_one_letter_code
_entity_poly.pdbx_strand_id
1 'polypeptide(L)'
;MPGTFPQELPPASTPGSAVLDDGTFAAAVRASAGALLHLPHARVANIPRAVQRLQEGGFFVVGLAEEAAHDIYQEGCPSGRVAIALGSEGEGLARLTRERCDALVRLPMRGQVGSLNAAASLAAALYAYVLPSRR
;
A
#
# COMPACT_ATOMS: atom_id res chain seq x y z
N MET A 1 7.56 -11.61 24.31
CA MET A 1 6.78 -12.77 23.90
C MET A 1 6.56 -12.66 22.39
N PRO A 2 7.18 -13.48 21.54
CA PRO A 2 6.93 -13.40 20.11
C PRO A 2 5.51 -13.94 19.87
N GLY A 3 4.58 -13.05 19.54
CA GLY A 3 3.21 -13.39 19.24
C GLY A 3 3.16 -14.33 18.04
N THR A 4 2.69 -15.54 18.29
CA THR A 4 2.38 -16.55 17.29
C THR A 4 1.46 -15.94 16.23
N PHE A 5 1.88 -15.96 14.97
CA PHE A 5 1.01 -15.72 13.82
C PHE A 5 -0.31 -16.51 14.00
N PRO A 6 -1.50 -15.94 13.79
CA PRO A 6 -2.67 -16.78 13.58
C PRO A 6 -2.39 -17.68 12.37
N GLN A 7 -2.33 -18.98 12.63
CA GLN A 7 -1.90 -20.06 11.72
C GLN A 7 -2.88 -20.34 10.57
N GLU A 8 -3.88 -19.50 10.34
CA GLU A 8 -4.79 -19.63 9.21
C GLU A 8 -5.01 -18.25 8.56
N LEU A 9 -4.01 -17.82 7.79
CA LEU A 9 -4.36 -17.22 6.51
C LEU A 9 -5.19 -18.30 5.78
N PRO A 10 -6.36 -17.99 5.17
CA PRO A 10 -6.99 -18.96 4.29
C PRO A 10 -5.92 -19.47 3.31
N PRO A 11 -5.91 -20.78 2.99
CA PRO A 11 -4.88 -21.34 2.13
C PRO A 11 -4.74 -20.40 0.94
N ALA A 12 -3.50 -19.96 0.68
CA ALA A 12 -3.20 -19.25 -0.54
C ALA A 12 -3.80 -20.10 -1.64
N SER A 13 -4.92 -19.61 -2.20
CA SER A 13 -5.56 -20.25 -3.33
C SER A 13 -4.45 -20.47 -4.32
N THR A 14 -4.25 -21.73 -4.71
CA THR A 14 -3.28 -22.27 -5.65
C THR A 14 -2.61 -21.19 -6.52
N PRO A 15 -1.28 -21.15 -6.68
CA PRO A 15 -0.66 -20.23 -7.63
C PRO A 15 -1.24 -20.50 -9.02
N GLY A 16 -2.15 -19.62 -9.47
CA GLY A 16 -2.88 -19.71 -10.72
C GLY A 16 -4.40 -19.91 -10.56
N SER A 17 -5.17 -18.84 -10.77
CA SER A 17 -6.47 -18.84 -11.50
C SER A 17 -7.34 -17.58 -11.32
N ALA A 18 -6.81 -16.46 -10.84
CA ALA A 18 -7.25 -15.18 -11.40
C ALA A 18 -6.30 -14.87 -12.55
N VAL A 19 -6.51 -15.54 -13.70
CA VAL A 19 -5.76 -15.22 -14.91
C VAL A 19 -6.05 -13.75 -15.19
N LEU A 20 -5.06 -12.90 -14.98
CA LEU A 20 -5.05 -11.59 -15.59
C LEU A 20 -4.71 -11.85 -17.07
N ASP A 21 -5.67 -12.40 -17.81
CA ASP A 21 -5.56 -12.74 -19.24
C ASP A 21 -5.83 -11.53 -20.14
N ASP A 22 -5.86 -10.34 -19.52
CA ASP A 22 -5.90 -9.07 -20.18
C ASP A 22 -4.44 -8.60 -20.28
N GLY A 23 -3.98 -8.13 -21.44
CA GLY A 23 -2.57 -7.75 -21.72
C GLY A 23 -1.90 -6.83 -20.68
N THR A 24 -2.68 -6.25 -19.77
CA THR A 24 -2.29 -5.59 -18.53
C THR A 24 -1.34 -6.40 -17.65
N PHE A 25 -1.48 -7.73 -17.48
CA PHE A 25 -0.53 -8.48 -16.64
C PHE A 25 0.83 -8.63 -17.29
N ALA A 26 0.85 -8.95 -18.58
CA ALA A 26 2.10 -9.00 -19.34
C ALA A 26 2.81 -7.62 -19.32
N ALA A 27 2.05 -6.53 -19.40
CA ALA A 27 2.57 -5.17 -19.25
C ALA A 27 3.12 -4.93 -17.82
N ALA A 28 2.41 -5.35 -16.77
CA ALA A 28 2.83 -5.21 -15.38
C ALA A 28 4.08 -6.04 -15.04
N VAL A 29 4.19 -7.26 -15.56
CA VAL A 29 5.40 -8.11 -15.42
C VAL A 29 6.60 -7.41 -16.07
N ARG A 30 6.42 -6.83 -17.26
CA ARG A 30 7.46 -6.08 -17.95
C ARG A 30 7.86 -4.81 -17.19
N ALA A 31 6.88 -4.03 -16.73
CA ALA A 31 7.11 -2.79 -15.99
C ALA A 31 7.80 -3.03 -14.63
N SER A 32 7.54 -4.16 -13.99
CA SER A 32 8.16 -4.55 -12.72
C SER A 32 9.53 -5.22 -12.86
N ALA A 33 10.07 -5.34 -14.08
CA ALA A 33 11.31 -6.07 -14.37
C ALA A 33 11.31 -7.51 -13.79
N GLY A 34 10.15 -8.18 -13.79
CA GLY A 34 9.98 -9.53 -13.25
C GLY A 34 9.70 -9.62 -11.75
N ALA A 35 9.76 -8.52 -11.00
CA ALA A 35 9.51 -8.54 -9.55
C ALA A 35 8.11 -9.08 -9.18
N LEU A 36 7.11 -8.84 -10.02
CA LEU A 36 5.74 -9.33 -9.82
C LEU A 36 5.64 -10.87 -9.73
N LEU A 37 6.60 -11.60 -10.31
CA LEU A 37 6.65 -13.07 -10.26
C LEU A 37 7.19 -13.61 -8.94
N HIS A 38 7.84 -12.76 -8.14
CA HIS A 38 8.47 -13.13 -6.87
C HIS A 38 7.74 -12.55 -5.65
N LEU A 39 6.73 -11.70 -5.87
CA LEU A 39 5.98 -11.04 -4.81
C LEU A 39 4.55 -11.61 -4.73
N PRO A 40 4.07 -11.96 -3.52
CA PRO A 40 2.68 -12.34 -3.34
C PRO A 40 1.79 -11.14 -3.68
N HIS A 41 0.81 -11.37 -4.54
CA HIS A 41 -0.18 -10.37 -4.93
C HIS A 41 -1.58 -10.99 -4.88
N ALA A 42 -2.57 -10.18 -4.58
CA ALA A 42 -3.96 -10.62 -4.48
C ALA A 42 -4.90 -9.56 -5.07
N ARG A 43 -5.90 -10.02 -5.82
CA ARG A 43 -7.01 -9.17 -6.25
C ARG A 43 -8.13 -9.27 -5.22
N VAL A 44 -8.66 -8.12 -4.79
CA VAL A 44 -9.78 -8.06 -3.85
C VAL A 44 -10.97 -7.36 -4.50
N ALA A 45 -12.17 -7.78 -4.13
CA ALA A 45 -13.41 -7.18 -4.65
C ALA A 45 -13.74 -5.83 -3.99
N ASN A 46 -13.24 -5.57 -2.78
CA ASN A 46 -13.57 -4.38 -2.01
C ASN A 46 -12.36 -3.93 -1.17
N ILE A 47 -11.77 -2.79 -1.54
CA ILE A 47 -10.56 -2.25 -0.90
C ILE A 47 -10.81 -1.81 0.56
N PRO A 48 -11.88 -1.05 0.90
CA PRO A 48 -12.20 -0.74 2.29
C PRO A 48 -12.29 -1.98 3.20
N ARG A 49 -12.89 -3.07 2.71
CA ARG A 49 -12.95 -4.34 3.46
C ARG A 49 -11.58 -5.00 3.59
N ALA A 50 -10.72 -4.90 2.58
CA ALA A 50 -9.35 -5.40 2.66
C ALA A 50 -8.50 -4.62 3.68
N VAL A 51 -8.69 -3.30 3.77
CA VAL A 51 -8.06 -2.45 4.80
C VAL A 51 -8.44 -2.94 6.21
N GLN A 52 -9.73 -3.18 6.45
CA GLN A 52 -10.19 -3.70 7.75
C GLN A 52 -9.54 -5.04 8.11
N ARG A 53 -9.44 -5.96 7.15
CA ARG A 53 -8.79 -7.26 7.38
C ARG A 53 -7.30 -7.13 7.71
N LEU A 54 -6.61 -6.13 7.13
CA LEU A 54 -5.23 -5.83 7.48
C LEU A 54 -5.13 -5.30 8.91
N GLN A 55 -6.03 -4.40 9.29
CA GLN A 55 -6.11 -3.85 10.66
C GLN A 55 -6.38 -4.95 11.70
N GLU A 56 -7.33 -5.85 11.44
CA GLU A 56 -7.58 -7.05 12.25
C GLU A 56 -6.34 -7.95 12.38
N GLY A 57 -5.50 -7.97 11.35
CA GLY A 57 -4.19 -8.65 11.34
C GLY A 57 -3.06 -7.88 12.02
N GLY A 58 -3.35 -6.76 12.66
CA GLY A 58 -2.39 -5.93 13.39
C GLY A 58 -1.53 -5.02 12.51
N PHE A 59 -1.95 -4.73 11.27
CA PHE A 59 -1.32 -3.72 10.43
C PHE A 59 -1.88 -2.33 10.76
N PHE A 60 -0.99 -1.37 10.91
CA PHE A 60 -1.33 0.05 10.89
C PHE A 60 -1.37 0.52 9.43
N VAL A 61 -2.53 0.98 8.96
CA VAL A 61 -2.77 1.33 7.57
C VAL A 61 -2.62 2.83 7.37
N VAL A 62 -1.60 3.23 6.61
CA VAL A 62 -1.33 4.62 6.26
C VAL A 62 -1.79 4.89 4.82
N GLY A 63 -2.70 5.83 4.64
CA GLY A 63 -3.10 6.31 3.31
C GLY A 63 -2.23 7.47 2.83
N LEU A 64 -1.84 7.44 1.54
CA LEU A 64 -1.25 8.60 0.88
C LEU A 64 -2.34 9.50 0.30
N ALA A 65 -2.42 10.73 0.78
CA ALA A 65 -3.40 11.73 0.33
C ALA A 65 -2.78 13.13 0.34
N GLU A 66 -2.99 13.91 -0.73
CA GLU A 66 -2.40 15.26 -0.87
C GLU A 66 -2.93 16.23 0.19
N GLU A 67 -4.21 16.07 0.54
CA GLU A 67 -4.96 16.85 1.52
C GLU A 67 -4.67 16.48 2.99
N ALA A 68 -3.75 15.54 3.24
CA ALA A 68 -3.38 15.15 4.60
C ALA A 68 -2.75 16.33 5.37
N ALA A 69 -3.10 16.44 6.65
CA ALA A 69 -2.63 17.54 7.50
C ALA A 69 -1.12 17.49 7.76
N HIS A 70 -0.56 16.30 7.96
CA HIS A 70 0.87 16.08 8.21
C HIS A 70 1.53 15.40 7.02
N ASP A 71 2.79 15.74 6.79
CA ASP A 71 3.62 15.00 5.85
C ASP A 71 4.20 13.72 6.47
N ILE A 72 4.69 12.83 5.60
CA ILE A 72 5.23 11.52 5.97
C ILE A 72 6.41 11.58 6.97
N TYR A 73 7.15 12.68 7.00
CA TYR A 73 8.29 12.85 7.90
C TYR A 73 7.88 13.38 9.27
N GLN A 74 6.82 14.20 9.30
CA GLN A 74 6.23 14.71 10.55
C GLN A 74 5.52 13.61 11.34
N GLU A 75 4.75 12.75 10.66
CA GLU A 75 4.04 11.63 11.29
C GLU A 75 5.01 10.49 11.66
N GLY A 76 6.03 10.28 10.83
CA GLY A 76 7.01 9.21 11.03
C GLY A 76 6.46 7.82 10.68
N CYS A 77 7.35 6.81 10.73
CA CYS A 77 6.97 5.42 10.49
C CYS A 77 6.27 4.85 11.73
N PRO A 78 5.02 4.35 11.63
CA PRO A 78 4.36 3.68 12.75
C PRO A 78 5.13 2.44 13.19
N SER A 79 5.14 2.17 14.50
CA SER A 79 5.77 0.96 15.03
C SER A 79 4.99 -0.30 14.62
N GLY A 80 5.70 -1.38 14.33
CA GLY A 80 5.09 -2.69 14.05
C GLY A 80 4.83 -2.93 12.57
N ARG A 81 3.70 -3.58 12.25
CA ARG A 81 3.34 -3.91 10.87
C ARG A 81 2.67 -2.70 10.22
N VAL A 82 3.18 -2.26 9.08
CA VAL A 82 2.64 -1.10 8.36
C VAL A 82 2.14 -1.54 6.99
N ALA A 83 0.97 -1.07 6.61
CA ALA A 83 0.44 -1.19 5.25
C ALA A 83 0.25 0.22 4.67
N ILE A 84 0.60 0.39 3.39
CA ILE A 84 0.43 1.67 2.70
C ILE A 84 -0.72 1.54 1.70
N ALA A 85 -1.70 2.43 1.79
CA ALA A 85 -2.81 2.53 0.86
C ALA A 85 -2.54 3.66 -0.15
N LEU A 86 -2.57 3.32 -1.45
CA LEU A 86 -2.47 4.27 -2.55
C LEU A 86 -3.77 4.35 -3.33
N GLY A 87 -4.05 5.55 -3.82
CA GLY A 87 -5.16 5.85 -4.71
C GLY A 87 -4.88 5.55 -6.18
N SER A 88 -5.93 5.71 -6.99
CA SER A 88 -5.79 5.75 -8.45
C SER A 88 -5.13 7.06 -8.89
N GLU A 89 -4.57 7.05 -10.09
CA GLU A 89 -4.12 8.29 -10.73
C GLU A 89 -5.32 9.22 -10.96
N GLY A 90 -5.16 10.51 -10.63
CA GLY A 90 -6.20 11.53 -10.78
C GLY A 90 -7.10 11.69 -9.56
N GLU A 91 -7.95 10.69 -9.27
CA GLU A 91 -8.92 10.78 -8.16
C GLU A 91 -8.29 10.57 -6.77
N GLY A 92 -7.09 10.00 -6.72
CA GLY A 92 -6.41 9.70 -5.47
C GLY A 92 -7.13 8.61 -4.70
N LEU A 93 -7.06 8.68 -3.36
CA LEU A 93 -7.58 7.64 -2.49
C LEU A 93 -9.11 7.73 -2.41
N ALA A 94 -9.80 6.66 -2.80
CA ALA A 94 -11.26 6.61 -2.74
C ALA A 94 -11.76 6.95 -1.31
N ARG A 95 -12.83 7.75 -1.21
CA ARG A 95 -13.35 8.29 0.06
C ARG A 95 -13.47 7.23 1.17
N LEU A 96 -14.10 6.09 0.88
CA LEU A 96 -14.29 5.02 1.86
C LEU A 96 -12.98 4.36 2.28
N THR A 97 -12.00 4.25 1.39
CA THR A 97 -10.67 3.72 1.73
C THR A 97 -9.94 4.70 2.64
N ARG A 98 -10.02 6.00 2.32
CA ARG A 98 -9.44 7.09 3.10
C ARG A 98 -9.99 7.14 4.53
N GLU A 99 -11.30 7.05 4.69
CA GLU A 99 -11.98 7.01 6.00
C GLU A 99 -11.63 5.78 6.85
N ARG A 100 -11.09 4.72 6.22
CA ARG A 100 -10.69 3.48 6.91
C ARG A 100 -9.22 3.42 7.26
N CYS A 101 -8.38 4.28 6.69
CA CYS A 101 -6.96 4.33 7.04
C CYS A 101 -6.81 4.83 8.49
N ASP A 102 -5.83 4.31 9.22
CA ASP A 102 -5.52 4.72 10.59
C ASP A 102 -4.87 6.12 10.61
N ALA A 103 -4.09 6.43 9.58
CA ALA A 103 -3.53 7.76 9.36
C ALA A 103 -3.54 8.12 7.87
N LEU A 104 -3.55 9.42 7.59
CA LEU A 104 -3.33 9.97 6.25
C LEU A 104 -2.08 10.83 6.30
N VAL A 105 -1.18 10.62 5.34
CA VAL A 105 0.03 11.43 5.19
C VAL A 105 0.17 11.89 3.75
N ARG A 106 0.80 13.04 3.58
CA ARG A 106 1.20 13.55 2.26
C ARG A 106 2.70 13.41 2.06
N LEU A 107 3.10 13.30 0.80
CA LEU A 107 4.49 13.53 0.42
C LEU A 107 4.72 15.04 0.30
N PRO A 108 5.80 15.59 0.89
CA PRO A 108 6.06 17.01 0.78
C PRO A 108 6.48 17.37 -0.65
N MET A 109 5.61 18.12 -1.34
CA MET A 109 5.83 18.62 -2.68
C MET A 109 6.31 20.07 -2.65
N ARG A 110 7.26 20.43 -3.52
CA ARG A 110 7.69 21.82 -3.74
C ARG A 110 7.50 22.15 -5.22
N GLY A 111 6.93 23.31 -5.52
CA GLY A 111 6.72 23.79 -6.88
C GLY A 111 5.24 23.78 -7.29
N GLN A 112 4.99 23.70 -8.61
CA GLN A 112 3.65 23.83 -9.19
C GLN A 112 2.90 22.50 -9.31
N VAL A 113 3.57 21.37 -9.05
CA VAL A 113 2.98 20.03 -9.16
C VAL A 113 2.54 19.57 -7.77
N GLY A 114 1.25 19.24 -7.63
CA GLY A 114 0.63 18.84 -6.36
C GLY A 114 0.86 17.38 -5.97
N SER A 115 1.22 16.50 -6.92
CA SER A 115 1.40 15.06 -6.66
C SER A 115 2.41 14.39 -7.58
N LEU A 116 2.89 13.21 -7.18
CA LEU A 116 3.68 12.32 -8.01
C LEU A 116 2.77 11.23 -8.59
N ASN A 117 3.23 10.55 -9.65
CA ASN A 117 2.56 9.33 -10.09
C ASN A 117 2.53 8.27 -8.96
N ALA A 118 1.62 7.30 -9.06
CA ALA A 118 1.39 6.33 -8.00
C ALA A 118 2.66 5.52 -7.67
N ALA A 119 3.42 5.10 -8.69
CA ALA A 119 4.64 4.31 -8.50
C ALA A 119 5.75 5.10 -7.75
N ALA A 120 5.98 6.35 -8.14
CA ALA A 120 6.95 7.24 -7.51
C ALA A 120 6.53 7.60 -6.08
N SER A 121 5.23 7.81 -5.86
CA SER A 121 4.67 8.05 -4.52
C SER A 121 4.91 6.86 -3.59
N LEU A 122 4.60 5.63 -4.07
CA LEU A 122 4.83 4.42 -3.30
C LEU A 122 6.33 4.19 -3.02
N ALA A 123 7.19 4.39 -4.02
CA ALA A 123 8.63 4.26 -3.85
C ALA A 123 9.17 5.23 -2.79
N ALA A 124 8.77 6.51 -2.86
CA ALA A 124 9.16 7.53 -1.87
C ALA A 124 8.69 7.16 -0.46
N ALA A 125 7.43 6.72 -0.32
CA ALA A 125 6.87 6.33 0.97
C ALA A 125 7.56 5.11 1.56
N LEU A 126 7.82 4.07 0.76
CA LEU A 126 8.55 2.88 1.19
C LEU A 126 9.96 3.24 1.66
N TYR A 127 10.70 4.07 0.92
CA TYR A 127 12.04 4.52 1.33
C TYR A 127 11.99 5.37 2.61
N ALA A 128 11.01 6.26 2.73
CA ALA A 128 10.82 7.11 3.90
C ALA A 128 10.51 6.29 5.17
N TYR A 129 9.87 5.13 5.06
CA TYR A 129 9.59 4.26 6.21
C TYR A 129 10.66 3.20 6.45
N VAL A 130 11.27 2.64 5.40
CA VAL A 130 12.30 1.60 5.53
C VAL A 130 13.63 2.15 6.05
N LEU A 131 14.07 3.32 5.58
CA LEU A 131 15.39 3.86 5.98
C LEU A 131 15.45 4.24 7.48
N PRO A 132 14.44 4.88 8.09
CA PRO A 132 14.46 5.19 9.52
C PRO A 132 14.30 3.95 10.41
N SER A 133 13.62 2.90 9.91
CA SER A 133 13.34 1.67 10.67
C SER A 133 14.54 0.72 10.80
N ARG A 134 15.70 1.07 10.22
CA ARG A 134 16.96 0.30 10.32
C ARG A 134 17.95 0.83 11.36
N ARG A 135 17.53 1.75 12.23
CA ARG A 135 18.31 2.21 13.38
C ARG A 135 17.86 1.50 14.65
#